data_AF-A0A914EII6-F1
#
_entry.id   AF-A0A914EII6-F1
#
_cell.length_a   1.000
_cell.length_b   1.000
_cell.length_c   1.000
_cell.angle_alpha   90.00
_cell.angle_beta   90.00
_cell.angle_gamma   90.00
#
_symmetry.space_group_name_H-M   'P 1'
#
loop_
_entity.id
_entity.type
_entity.pdbx_description
1 polymer ?
#
loop_
_entity_poly.entity_id
_entity_poly.type
_entity_poly.pdbx_seq_one_letter_code
_entity_poly.pdbx_strand_id
1 'polypeptide(L)'
;MALSQHCPNGYSLLAGIGADKCYRFRGNPTTFPAAEDICSEQGTLVSIGNAFVNFALQDFIASIVNNGTNFWIGLQNEGSGWAWLDGAPNNYVNWGRAQPGIDTCVSMDSMTAKWFTTECSTALPFLCEAESTAC
;
A
#
# COMPACT_ATOMS: atom_id res chain seq x y z
N MET A 1 28.24 -12.38 5.75
CA MET A 1 27.18 -13.36 6.07
C MET A 1 25.91 -12.74 5.51
N ALA A 2 25.31 -13.32 4.47
CA ALA A 2 24.09 -12.79 3.86
C ALA A 2 22.90 -13.31 4.66
N LEU A 3 22.15 -12.40 5.30
CA LEU A 3 20.89 -12.74 5.94
C LEU A 3 19.92 -13.20 4.84
N SER A 4 19.37 -14.40 4.95
CA SER A 4 18.28 -14.82 4.07
C SER A 4 16.99 -14.21 4.61
N GLN A 5 16.50 -13.15 3.97
CA GLN A 5 15.20 -12.56 4.28
C GLN A 5 14.09 -13.51 3.82
N HIS A 6 13.18 -13.84 4.74
CA HIS A 6 12.02 -14.69 4.46
C HIS A 6 10.73 -13.88 4.60
N CYS A 7 9.84 -13.99 3.62
CA CYS A 7 8.51 -13.39 3.71
C CYS A 7 7.50 -14.36 4.34
N PRO A 8 6.50 -13.83 5.08
CA PRO A 8 5.35 -14.61 5.49
C PRO A 8 4.61 -15.26 4.30
N ASN A 9 3.87 -16.34 4.59
CA ASN A 9 3.18 -17.11 3.55
C ASN A 9 2.27 -16.24 2.66
N GLY A 10 2.55 -16.28 1.36
CA GLY A 10 1.82 -15.56 0.32
C GLY A 10 2.30 -14.13 0.06
N TYR A 11 3.28 -13.62 0.83
CA TYR A 11 3.93 -12.34 0.55
C TYR A 11 5.14 -12.54 -0.38
N SER A 12 5.41 -11.52 -1.18
CA SER A 12 6.52 -11.48 -2.12
C SER A 12 7.52 -10.41 -1.72
N LEU A 13 8.82 -10.74 -1.77
CA LEU A 13 9.89 -9.75 -1.77
C LEU A 13 9.91 -9.05 -3.12
N LEU A 14 9.88 -7.73 -3.11
CA LEU A 14 10.08 -6.93 -4.32
C LEU A 14 11.53 -6.44 -4.32
N ALA A 15 12.34 -7.00 -5.22
CA ALA A 15 13.77 -6.74 -5.26
C ALA A 15 14.05 -5.24 -5.39
N GLY A 16 14.82 -4.69 -4.43
CA GLY A 16 15.20 -3.29 -4.40
C GLY A 16 14.21 -2.35 -3.70
N ILE A 17 13.00 -2.81 -3.34
CA ILE A 17 12.01 -1.98 -2.63
C ILE A 17 11.97 -2.34 -1.15
N GLY A 18 12.67 -1.55 -0.32
CA GLY A 18 12.66 -1.76 1.13
C GLY A 18 13.26 -3.11 1.47
N ALA A 19 14.58 -3.14 1.72
CA ALA A 19 15.33 -4.38 1.87
C ALA A 19 14.69 -5.40 2.83
N ASP A 20 13.87 -4.93 3.77
CA ASP A 20 13.21 -5.75 4.78
C ASP A 20 11.68 -5.74 4.69
N LYS A 21 11.08 -5.34 3.56
CA LYS A 21 9.61 -5.31 3.39
C LYS A 21 9.09 -6.36 2.39
N CYS A 22 7.98 -6.96 2.76
CA CYS A 22 7.26 -7.99 2.04
C CYS A 22 5.88 -7.45 1.63
N TYR A 23 5.40 -7.75 0.43
CA TYR A 23 4.13 -7.22 -0.06
C TYR A 23 3.17 -8.32 -0.50
N ARG A 24 1.87 -8.14 -0.27
CA ARG A 24 0.84 -9.09 -0.71
C ARG A 24 -0.44 -8.41 -1.13
N PHE A 25 -0.77 -8.56 -2.41
CA PHE A 25 -2.02 -8.07 -2.96
C PHE A 25 -3.21 -8.96 -2.53
N ARG A 26 -4.31 -8.31 -2.12
CA ARG A 26 -5.60 -8.95 -1.86
C ARG A 26 -6.63 -8.43 -2.86
N GLY A 27 -7.02 -9.28 -3.79
CA GLY A 27 -7.97 -8.94 -4.84
C GLY A 27 -9.44 -8.92 -4.41
N ASN A 28 -9.78 -9.45 -3.23
CA ASN A 28 -11.17 -9.41 -2.73
C ASN A 28 -11.45 -8.02 -2.16
N PRO A 29 -12.39 -7.25 -2.74
CA PRO A 29 -12.63 -5.87 -2.33
C PRO A 29 -13.25 -5.76 -0.93
N THR A 30 -12.70 -4.89 -0.09
CA THR A 30 -13.21 -4.61 1.26
C THR A 30 -13.13 -3.12 1.56
N THR A 31 -13.77 -2.69 2.65
CA THR A 31 -13.64 -1.32 3.16
C THR A 31 -12.24 -1.08 3.70
N PHE A 32 -11.81 0.18 3.79
CA PHE A 32 -10.49 0.53 4.30
C PHE A 32 -10.22 -0.03 5.71
N PRO A 33 -11.13 0.10 6.71
CA PRO A 33 -10.90 -0.47 8.03
C PRO A 33 -10.78 -2.00 8.01
N ALA A 34 -11.64 -2.68 7.23
CA ALA A 34 -11.58 -4.13 7.10
C ALA A 34 -10.31 -4.59 6.37
N ALA A 35 -9.83 -3.82 5.40
CA ALA A 35 -8.58 -4.09 4.71
C ALA A 35 -7.39 -4.02 5.68
N GLU A 36 -7.37 -3.00 6.54
CA GLU A 36 -6.33 -2.86 7.57
C GLU A 36 -6.39 -3.98 8.61
N ASP A 37 -7.60 -4.35 9.09
CA ASP A 37 -7.77 -5.48 10.01
C ASP A 37 -7.20 -6.79 9.42
N ILE A 38 -7.38 -7.01 8.10
CA ILE A 38 -6.83 -8.18 7.41
C ILE A 38 -5.30 -8.10 7.29
N CYS A 39 -4.74 -6.92 7.00
CA CYS A 39 -3.29 -6.76 6.92
C CYS A 39 -2.62 -6.85 8.30
N SER A 40 -3.32 -6.44 9.36
CA SER A 40 -2.87 -6.46 10.76
C SER A 40 -2.49 -7.85 11.28
N GLU A 41 -2.91 -8.93 10.60
CA GLU A 41 -2.47 -10.29 10.94
C GLU A 41 -0.96 -10.50 10.78
N GLN A 42 -0.32 -9.79 9.83
CA GLN A 42 1.11 -9.96 9.50
C GLN A 42 1.86 -8.65 9.27
N GLY A 43 1.17 -7.50 9.30
CA GLY A 43 1.75 -6.19 9.04
C GLY A 43 0.67 -5.12 9.01
N THR A 44 0.57 -4.36 7.92
CA THR A 44 -0.37 -3.24 7.75
C THR A 44 -0.62 -2.98 6.27
N LEU A 45 -1.52 -2.08 5.90
CA LEU A 45 -1.64 -1.57 4.54
C LEU A 45 -0.34 -0.86 4.11
N VAL A 46 -0.02 -0.99 2.83
CA VAL A 46 1.28 -0.55 2.29
C VAL A 46 1.57 0.93 2.49
N SER A 47 2.80 1.26 2.86
CA SER A 47 3.31 2.62 2.92
C SER A 47 4.22 2.95 1.74
N ILE A 48 4.18 4.21 1.29
CA ILE A 48 4.93 4.66 0.11
C ILE A 48 5.83 5.82 0.48
N GLY A 49 7.08 5.50 0.85
CA GLY A 49 8.05 6.49 1.30
C GLY A 49 8.81 7.22 0.19
N ASN A 50 8.76 6.77 -1.06
CA ASN A 50 9.46 7.40 -2.18
C ASN A 50 8.93 6.96 -3.55
N ALA A 51 9.40 7.64 -4.60
CA ALA A 51 9.00 7.38 -5.99
C ALA A 51 9.38 5.97 -6.50
N PHE A 52 10.47 5.39 -5.99
CA PHE A 52 10.89 4.05 -6.39
C PHE A 52 9.93 2.98 -5.85
N VAL A 53 9.56 3.07 -4.56
CA VAL A 53 8.53 2.23 -3.95
C VAL A 53 7.21 2.38 -4.71
N ASN A 54 6.78 3.62 -4.96
CA ASN A 54 5.54 3.90 -5.67
C ASN A 54 5.48 3.22 -7.05
N PHE A 55 6.55 3.36 -7.84
CA PHE A 55 6.64 2.78 -9.18
C PHE A 55 6.63 1.25 -9.14
N ALA A 56 7.39 0.65 -8.23
CA ALA A 56 7.56 -0.80 -8.28
C ALA A 56 6.40 -1.55 -7.59
N LEU A 57 5.64 -0.91 -6.69
CA LEU A 57 4.29 -1.40 -6.31
C LEU A 57 3.31 -1.33 -7.48
N GLN A 58 3.34 -0.26 -8.28
CA GLN A 58 2.51 -0.15 -9.48
C GLN A 58 2.83 -1.28 -10.48
N ASP A 59 4.11 -1.53 -10.77
CA ASP A 59 4.56 -2.60 -11.66
C ASP A 59 4.12 -3.98 -11.15
N PHE A 60 4.28 -4.22 -9.84
CA PHE A 60 3.82 -5.45 -9.19
C PHE A 60 2.31 -5.66 -9.38
N ILE A 61 1.50 -4.64 -9.10
CA ILE A 61 0.03 -4.74 -9.23
C ILE A 61 -0.40 -4.86 -10.70
N ALA A 62 0.24 -4.14 -11.63
CA ALA A 62 -0.05 -4.23 -13.05
C ALA A 62 0.19 -5.63 -13.64
N SER A 63 1.05 -6.44 -13.01
CA SER A 63 1.25 -7.85 -13.39
C SER A 63 0.13 -8.80 -12.92
N ILE A 64 -0.72 -8.35 -11.99
CA ILE A 64 -1.76 -9.16 -11.33
C ILE A 64 -3.16 -8.77 -11.79
N VAL A 65 -3.44 -7.48 -11.93
CA VAL A 65 -4.77 -6.95 -12.27
C VAL A 65 -4.77 -6.21 -13.61
N ASN A 66 -5.95 -6.11 -14.22
CA ASN A 66 -6.14 -5.28 -15.41
C ASN A 66 -5.96 -3.78 -15.07
N ASN A 67 -5.46 -3.01 -16.04
CA ASN A 67 -5.24 -1.57 -15.92
C ASN A 67 -6.50 -0.84 -15.45
N GLY A 68 -6.32 0.13 -14.54
CA GLY A 68 -7.39 1.01 -14.04
C GLY A 68 -8.12 0.50 -12.81
N THR A 69 -7.48 -0.37 -12.01
CA THR A 69 -8.02 -0.82 -10.73
C THR A 69 -7.44 0.05 -9.61
N ASN A 70 -8.31 0.69 -8.82
CA ASN A 70 -7.89 1.36 -7.60
C ASN A 70 -7.79 0.37 -6.45
N PHE A 71 -6.78 0.53 -5.61
CA PHE A 71 -6.60 -0.30 -4.43
C PHE A 71 -6.18 0.52 -3.21
N TRP A 72 -6.53 0.04 -2.02
CA TRP A 72 -6.19 0.72 -0.77
C TRP A 72 -4.68 0.70 -0.50
N ILE A 73 -4.19 1.83 -0.02
CA ILE A 73 -2.85 2.02 0.55
C ILE A 73 -3.00 2.54 1.98
N GLY A 74 -1.99 2.38 2.83
CA GLY A 74 -2.05 2.69 4.26
C GLY A 74 -1.94 4.17 4.60
N LEU A 75 -2.40 5.08 3.74
CA LEU A 75 -2.39 6.53 4.01
C LEU A 75 -3.78 6.97 4.44
N GLN A 76 -3.87 7.62 5.60
CA GLN A 76 -5.12 8.14 6.15
C GLN A 76 -4.95 9.55 6.71
N ASN A 77 -6.01 10.36 6.65
CA ASN A 77 -6.08 11.64 7.34
C ASN A 77 -6.82 11.49 8.67
N GLU A 78 -6.10 11.64 9.78
CA GLU A 78 -6.63 11.53 11.14
C GLU A 78 -7.10 12.89 11.71
N GLY A 79 -7.29 13.90 10.85
CA GLY A 79 -7.71 15.25 11.23
C GLY A 79 -6.55 16.20 11.54
N SER A 80 -5.39 15.68 11.97
CA SER A 80 -4.14 16.46 12.13
C SER A 80 -3.24 16.44 10.89
N GLY A 81 -3.63 15.74 9.83
CA GLY A 81 -2.85 15.59 8.60
C GLY A 81 -2.80 14.14 8.12
N TRP A 82 -2.10 13.93 7.01
CA TRP A 82 -1.91 12.62 6.37
C TRP A 82 -0.81 11.83 7.07
N ALA A 83 -1.13 10.63 7.55
CA ALA A 83 -0.23 9.72 8.24
C ALA A 83 -0.29 8.32 7.63
N TRP A 84 0.85 7.65 7.58
CA TRP A 84 0.93 6.24 7.21
C TRP A 84 0.66 5.36 8.43
N LEU A 85 -0.07 4.26 8.23
CA LEU A 85 -0.44 3.33 9.31
C LEU A 85 0.77 2.61 9.93
N ASP A 86 1.85 2.42 9.17
CA ASP A 86 3.13 1.89 9.67
C ASP A 86 3.96 2.92 10.46
N GLY A 87 3.49 4.17 10.54
CA GLY A 87 4.23 5.28 11.14
C GLY A 87 5.39 5.81 10.29
N ALA A 88 5.50 5.41 9.02
CA ALA A 88 6.52 5.92 8.12
C ALA A 88 6.41 7.45 7.94
N PRO A 89 7.54 8.13 7.70
CA PRO A 89 7.52 9.56 7.45
C PRO A 89 6.79 9.88 6.14
N ASN A 90 5.83 10.79 6.21
CA ASN A 90 5.07 11.26 5.05
C ASN A 90 5.83 12.34 4.25
N ASN A 91 7.01 11.99 3.73
CA ASN A 91 7.88 12.91 2.97
C ASN A 91 7.68 12.84 1.46
N TYR A 92 6.91 11.86 0.99
CA TYR A 92 6.65 11.61 -0.41
C TYR A 92 5.14 11.59 -0.66
N VAL A 93 4.71 12.26 -1.71
CA VAL A 93 3.31 12.29 -2.12
C VAL A 93 3.21 12.11 -3.64
N ASN A 94 2.21 11.35 -4.10
CA ASN A 94 1.94 11.18 -5.53
C ASN A 94 0.47 11.40 -5.89
N TRP A 95 -0.12 12.47 -5.34
CA TRP A 95 -1.51 12.84 -5.59
C TRP A 95 -1.86 12.95 -7.07
N GLY A 96 -3.06 12.48 -7.42
CA GLY A 96 -3.70 12.68 -8.70
C GLY A 96 -4.16 14.12 -8.91
N ARG A 97 -4.78 14.38 -10.06
CA ARG A 97 -5.32 15.71 -10.37
C ARG A 97 -6.48 16.05 -9.41
N ALA A 98 -6.47 17.26 -8.86
CA ALA A 98 -7.48 17.77 -7.92
C ALA A 98 -7.58 16.94 -6.62
N GLN A 99 -6.45 16.43 -6.15
CA GLN A 99 -6.31 15.68 -4.90
C GLN A 99 -5.33 16.39 -3.95
N PRO A 100 -5.45 16.21 -2.63
CA PRO A 100 -6.48 15.44 -1.93
C PRO A 100 -7.89 16.07 -2.00
N GLY A 101 -8.92 15.24 -1.98
CA GLY A 101 -10.33 15.64 -1.87
C GLY A 101 -10.80 15.78 -0.42
N ILE A 102 -12.10 15.51 -0.20
CA ILE A 102 -12.74 15.63 1.13
C ILE A 102 -12.65 14.34 1.97
N ASP A 103 -12.41 13.20 1.34
CA ASP A 103 -12.34 11.90 2.01
C ASP A 103 -11.00 11.72 2.75
N THR A 104 -11.00 10.83 3.73
CA THR A 104 -9.85 10.63 4.62
C THR A 104 -9.03 9.38 4.32
N CYS A 105 -9.54 8.43 3.53
CA CYS A 105 -8.82 7.23 3.13
C CYS A 105 -8.26 7.37 1.72
N VAL A 106 -7.16 6.67 1.42
CA VAL A 106 -6.44 6.85 0.14
C VAL A 106 -6.34 5.55 -0.62
N SER A 107 -6.67 5.62 -1.91
CA SER A 107 -6.44 4.55 -2.87
C SER A 107 -5.42 4.98 -3.93
N MET A 108 -4.67 4.02 -4.45
CA MET A 108 -3.76 4.21 -5.58
C MET A 108 -4.33 3.59 -6.85
N ASP A 109 -4.22 4.30 -7.96
CA ASP A 109 -4.57 3.80 -9.29
C ASP A 109 -3.45 2.92 -9.85
N SER A 110 -3.79 1.69 -10.26
CA SER A 110 -2.81 0.69 -10.73
C SER A 110 -2.10 1.07 -12.04
N MET A 111 -2.65 1.99 -12.83
CA MET A 111 -2.09 2.35 -14.15
C MET A 111 -1.15 3.55 -14.08
N THR A 112 -1.48 4.54 -13.25
CA THR A 112 -0.77 5.82 -13.15
C THR A 112 0.02 5.97 -11.86
N ALA A 113 -0.19 5.05 -10.92
CA ALA A 113 0.34 5.07 -9.56
C ALA A 113 -0.03 6.34 -8.77
N LYS A 114 -1.07 7.06 -9.21
CA LYS A 114 -1.55 8.30 -8.59
C LYS A 114 -2.49 7.99 -7.45
N TRP A 115 -2.44 8.85 -6.42
CA TRP A 115 -3.22 8.69 -5.21
C TRP A 115 -4.47 9.54 -5.24
N PHE A 116 -5.56 8.98 -4.75
CA PHE A 116 -6.87 9.61 -4.68
C PHE A 116 -7.48 9.39 -3.30
N THR A 117 -8.07 10.43 -2.74
CA THR A 117 -8.92 10.29 -1.56
C THR A 117 -10.21 9.59 -1.98
N THR A 118 -10.58 8.56 -1.24
CA THR A 118 -11.75 7.73 -1.52
C THR A 118 -12.49 7.48 -0.21
N GLU A 119 -13.81 7.46 -0.27
CA GLU A 119 -14.66 7.15 0.89
C GLU A 119 -14.23 5.81 1.52
N CYS A 120 -13.89 5.82 2.80
CA CYS A 120 -13.36 4.65 3.53
C CYS A 120 -14.29 3.42 3.50
N SER A 121 -15.59 3.64 3.30
CA SER A 121 -16.62 2.61 3.18
C SER A 121 -16.66 1.92 1.81
N THR A 122 -15.89 2.41 0.83
CA THR A 122 -15.83 1.84 -0.52
C THR A 122 -15.15 0.46 -0.48
N ALA A 123 -15.74 -0.53 -1.16
CA ALA A 123 -15.10 -1.83 -1.31
C ALA A 123 -14.05 -1.78 -2.43
N LEU A 124 -12.76 -1.82 -2.08
CA LEU A 124 -11.65 -1.88 -3.03
C LEU A 124 -10.71 -3.03 -2.66
N PRO A 125 -10.01 -3.64 -3.65
CA PRO A 125 -8.86 -4.48 -3.36
C PRO A 125 -7.78 -3.67 -2.64
N PHE A 126 -6.79 -4.34 -2.06
CA PHE A 126 -5.82 -3.68 -1.20
C PHE A 126 -4.46 -4.38 -1.20
N LEU A 127 -3.43 -3.63 -0.81
CA LEU A 127 -2.06 -4.11 -0.77
C LEU A 127 -1.54 -4.04 0.67
N CYS A 128 -1.24 -5.21 1.24
CA CYS A 128 -0.61 -5.29 2.54
C CYS A 128 0.91 -5.26 2.40
N GLU A 129 1.57 -4.66 3.38
CA GLU A 129 2.99 -4.80 3.65
C GLU A 129 3.23 -5.53 4.98
N ALA A 130 4.39 -6.15 5.11
CA ALA A 130 4.86 -6.82 6.31
C ALA A 130 6.38 -6.72 6.39
N GLU A 131 6.93 -6.78 7.60
CA GLU A 131 8.38 -6.90 7.78
C GLU A 131 8.85 -8.32 7.40
N SER A 132 9.95 -8.39 6.67
CA SER A 132 10.62 -9.64 6.37
C SER A 132 11.33 -10.14 7.63
N THR A 133 11.28 -11.44 7.87
CA THR A 133 12.01 -12.03 9.00
C THR A 133 13.41 -12.38 8.54
N ALA A 134 14.43 -11.85 9.20
CA ALA A 134 15.80 -12.30 9.00
C ALA A 134 15.96 -13.67 9.70
N CYS A 135 16.32 -14.70 8.94
CA CYS A 135 16.79 -15.98 9.50
C CYS A 135 18.29 -15.95 9.78
#